data_AF-A0A933ZP50-F1
#
_entry.id   AF-A0A933ZP50-F1
#
_cell.length_a   1.000
_cell.length_b   1.000
_cell.length_c   1.000
_cell.angle_alpha   90.00
_cell.angle_beta   90.00
_cell.angle_gamma   90.00
#
_symmetry.space_group_name_H-M   'P 1'
#
loop_
_entity.id
_entity.type
_entity.pdbx_description
1 polymer ?
#
loop_
_entity_poly.entity_id
_entity_poly.type
_entity_poly.pdbx_seq_one_letter_code
_entity_poly.pdbx_strand_id
1 'polypeptide(L)'
;MQVDPATGVVITPGGFKIEQLGQYEWKITGPDGSSTRIWGDPHVAESDGGAWDFKKNSSFVLPDGTIINVNTKKFGDMTVTSGLDIINGNDRVQVTGIDAGKGQVGQVTGDGKLALEQYAANELLVMGETADDWSYSGKEVVGSEGGGDSLKLGSDLKRSGLAASDPMTNLSSLIPYLSQAGDLKPALNDVAQMLRVYDAQPQPFRLQDQLSR
;
A
#
# COMPACT_ATOMS: atom_id res chain seq x y z
N MET A 1 0.59 14.17 2.84
CA MET A 1 1.64 13.22 3.28
C MET A 1 2.78 13.98 3.97
N GLN A 2 3.62 13.34 4.79
CA GLN A 2 4.78 13.96 5.44
C GLN A 2 6.02 13.05 5.37
N VAL A 3 7.21 13.64 5.39
CA VAL A 3 8.49 12.92 5.51
C VAL A 3 9.23 13.47 6.73
N ASP A 4 9.64 12.60 7.64
CA ASP A 4 10.52 12.98 8.75
C ASP A 4 11.94 13.24 8.20
N PRO A 5 12.45 14.48 8.28
CA PRO A 5 13.74 14.84 7.71
C PRO A 5 14.93 14.20 8.43
N ALA A 6 14.77 13.75 9.67
CA ALA A 6 15.84 13.12 10.44
C ALA A 6 15.98 11.63 10.13
N THR A 7 14.85 10.96 9.90
CA THR A 7 14.81 9.49 9.77
C THR A 7 14.52 9.01 8.34
N GLY A 8 13.92 9.86 7.51
CA GLY A 8 13.38 9.49 6.20
C GLY A 8 12.04 8.75 6.27
N VAL A 9 11.44 8.58 7.46
CA VAL A 9 10.16 7.89 7.59
C VAL A 9 9.06 8.69 6.90
N VAL A 10 8.33 8.04 5.99
CA VAL A 10 7.16 8.63 5.34
C VAL A 10 5.93 8.34 6.19
N ILE A 11 5.19 9.39 6.55
CA ILE A 11 3.95 9.32 7.33
C ILE A 11 2.79 9.69 6.42
N THR A 12 1.87 8.74 6.26
CA THR A 12 0.65 8.88 5.45
C THR A 12 -0.43 9.64 6.20
N PRO A 13 -1.46 10.18 5.51
CA PRO A 13 -2.60 10.82 6.17
C PRO A 13 -3.29 9.94 7.23
N GLY A 14 -3.37 8.62 7.00
CA GLY A 14 -3.94 7.64 7.92
C GLY A 14 -3.01 7.23 9.07
N GLY A 15 -1.82 7.84 9.19
CA GLY A 15 -0.88 7.57 10.27
C GLY A 15 0.00 6.34 10.06
N PHE A 16 -0.07 5.67 8.91
CA PHE A 16 0.87 4.61 8.54
C PHE A 16 2.27 5.18 8.35
N LYS A 17 3.27 4.40 8.76
CA LYS A 17 4.69 4.72 8.58
C LYS A 17 5.30 3.78 7.55
N ILE A 18 5.98 4.34 6.55
CA ILE A 18 6.79 3.61 5.58
C ILE A 18 8.25 3.95 5.85
N GLU A 19 9.04 2.96 6.20
CA GLU A 19 10.43 3.13 6.63
C GLU A 19 11.34 2.18 5.85
N GLN A 20 12.47 2.68 5.35
CA GLN A 20 13.54 1.82 4.86
C GLN A 20 14.46 1.49 6.02
N LEU A 21 14.79 0.20 6.17
CA LEU A 21 15.58 -0.27 7.31
C LEU A 21 17.01 -0.61 6.90
N GLY A 22 17.22 -0.98 5.64
CA GLY A 22 18.51 -1.38 5.10
C GLY A 22 18.46 -1.63 3.60
N GLN A 23 19.53 -2.24 3.08
CA GLN A 23 19.56 -2.64 1.67
C GLN A 23 18.50 -3.72 1.42
N TYR A 24 17.67 -3.50 0.39
CA TYR A 24 16.54 -4.35 0.01
C TYR A 24 15.44 -4.45 1.08
N GLU A 25 15.46 -3.60 2.11
CA GLU A 25 14.64 -3.78 3.30
C GLU A 25 13.84 -2.53 3.65
N TRP A 26 12.53 -2.72 3.83
CA TRP A 26 11.60 -1.68 4.24
C TRP A 26 10.41 -2.26 5.01
N LYS A 27 9.63 -1.39 5.63
CA LYS A 27 8.55 -1.77 6.55
C LYS A 27 7.37 -0.81 6.44
N ILE A 28 6.17 -1.37 6.51
CA ILE A 28 4.91 -0.65 6.71
C ILE A 28 4.49 -0.89 8.16
N THR A 29 4.22 0.17 8.92
CA THR A 29 3.66 0.06 10.28
C THR A 29 2.32 0.78 10.32
N GLY A 30 1.29 0.09 10.77
CA GLY A 30 -0.04 0.63 11.02
C GLY A 30 -0.08 1.56 12.24
N PRO A 31 -1.09 2.44 12.33
CA PRO A 31 -1.28 3.31 13.49
C PRO A 31 -1.57 2.53 14.80
N ASP A 32 -2.02 1.28 14.68
CA ASP A 32 -2.25 0.32 15.76
C ASP A 32 -0.97 -0.42 16.21
N GLY A 33 0.14 -0.25 15.49
CA GLY A 33 1.43 -0.91 15.77
C GLY A 33 1.64 -2.25 15.06
N SER A 34 0.61 -2.79 14.37
CA SER A 34 0.77 -3.91 13.45
C SER A 34 1.72 -3.52 12.30
N SER A 35 2.35 -4.50 11.66
CA SER A 35 3.33 -4.20 10.63
C SER A 35 3.62 -5.33 9.66
N THR A 36 4.05 -4.92 8.47
CA THR A 36 4.57 -5.80 7.43
C THR A 36 6.00 -5.37 7.09
N ARG A 37 6.96 -6.29 7.21
CA ARG A 37 8.36 -6.10 6.83
C ARG A 37 8.63 -6.80 5.51
N ILE A 38 9.33 -6.13 4.62
CA ILE A 38 9.74 -6.63 3.31
C ILE A 38 11.27 -6.59 3.22
N TRP A 39 11.92 -7.69 2.84
CA TRP A 39 13.39 -7.75 2.80
C TRP A 39 13.95 -8.75 1.77
N GLY A 40 15.20 -8.55 1.35
CA GLY A 40 15.93 -9.50 0.51
C GLY A 40 15.26 -9.74 -0.85
N ASP A 41 15.01 -11.01 -1.16
CA ASP A 41 14.31 -11.46 -2.36
C ASP A 41 12.80 -11.55 -2.10
N PRO A 42 12.04 -10.48 -2.37
CA PRO A 42 11.16 -9.86 -1.39
C PRO A 42 10.38 -10.85 -0.53
N HIS A 43 10.93 -11.11 0.66
CA HIS A 43 10.28 -11.84 1.73
C HIS A 43 9.41 -10.88 2.52
N VAL A 44 8.15 -11.23 2.67
CA VAL A 44 7.17 -10.51 3.48
C VAL A 44 6.98 -11.25 4.79
N ALA A 45 7.07 -10.51 5.90
CA ALA A 45 6.79 -10.99 7.24
C ALA A 45 5.80 -10.03 7.91
N GLU A 46 4.64 -10.57 8.22
CA GLU A 46 3.54 -9.92 8.94
C GLU A 46 3.77 -10.07 10.45
N SER A 47 3.39 -9.07 11.25
CA SER A 47 3.69 -9.05 12.69
C SER A 47 2.97 -10.13 13.50
N ASP A 48 1.90 -10.70 12.97
CA ASP A 48 1.15 -11.80 13.55
C ASP A 48 1.70 -13.19 13.15
N GLY A 49 2.72 -13.22 12.27
CA GLY A 49 3.45 -14.43 11.87
C GLY A 49 3.15 -14.91 10.46
N GLY A 50 2.26 -14.26 9.71
CA GLY A 50 2.08 -14.53 8.29
C GLY A 50 3.35 -14.24 7.48
N ALA A 51 3.58 -15.04 6.45
CA ALA A 51 4.78 -14.93 5.62
C ALA A 51 4.52 -15.40 4.19
N TRP A 52 4.99 -14.61 3.23
CA TRP A 52 4.86 -14.86 1.81
C TRP A 52 5.90 -14.05 1.05
N ASP A 53 6.02 -14.29 -0.25
CA ASP A 53 7.03 -13.63 -1.09
C ASP A 53 6.37 -13.04 -2.34
N PHE A 54 7.03 -12.05 -2.96
CA PHE A 54 6.68 -11.56 -4.29
C PHE A 54 7.91 -11.29 -5.15
N LYS A 55 7.75 -11.46 -6.47
CA LYS A 55 8.84 -11.32 -7.46
C LYS A 55 8.64 -10.23 -8.49
N LYS A 56 7.45 -9.61 -8.53
CA LYS A 56 7.08 -8.66 -9.56
C LYS A 56 7.00 -7.26 -8.98
N ASN A 57 6.84 -6.28 -9.86
CA ASN A 57 6.41 -4.97 -9.43
C ASN A 57 4.99 -5.10 -8.84
N SER A 58 4.83 -4.69 -7.60
CA SER A 58 3.59 -4.86 -6.86
C SER A 58 3.21 -3.55 -6.18
N SER A 59 1.92 -3.35 -5.98
CA SER A 59 1.38 -2.16 -5.32
C SER A 59 0.71 -2.56 -4.02
N PHE A 60 1.10 -1.94 -2.91
CA PHE A 60 0.43 -2.09 -1.61
C PHE A 60 -0.52 -0.91 -1.41
N VAL A 61 -1.81 -1.20 -1.23
CA VAL A 61 -2.88 -0.20 -1.04
C VAL A 61 -3.27 -0.18 0.42
N LEU A 62 -3.12 0.99 1.04
CA LEU A 62 -3.49 1.23 2.42
C LEU A 62 -4.95 1.73 2.54
N PRO A 63 -5.58 1.57 3.71
CA PRO A 63 -6.96 1.98 3.92
C PRO A 63 -7.20 3.49 3.75
N ASP A 64 -6.17 4.33 3.93
CA ASP A 64 -6.24 5.78 3.76
C ASP A 64 -6.10 6.25 2.30
N GLY A 65 -6.10 5.30 1.35
CA GLY A 65 -5.94 5.55 -0.08
C GLY A 65 -4.50 5.76 -0.52
N THR A 66 -3.51 5.57 0.35
CA THR A 66 -2.10 5.56 -0.04
C THR A 66 -1.81 4.30 -0.86
N ILE A 67 -1.12 4.48 -1.99
CA ILE A 67 -0.59 3.39 -2.81
C ILE A 67 0.94 3.44 -2.71
N ILE A 68 1.54 2.30 -2.38
CA ILE A 68 2.99 2.11 -2.37
C ILE A 68 3.33 1.22 -3.55
N ASN A 69 3.81 1.83 -4.62
CA ASN A 69 4.26 1.16 -5.84
C ASN A 69 5.70 0.70 -5.65
N VAL A 70 5.92 -0.61 -5.67
CA VAL A 70 7.23 -1.23 -5.43
C VAL A 70 7.91 -1.51 -6.77
N ASN A 71 9.04 -0.85 -7.00
CA ASN A 71 9.88 -1.16 -8.14
C ASN A 71 10.84 -2.28 -7.75
N THR A 72 10.86 -3.34 -8.55
CA THR A 72 11.74 -4.49 -8.36
C THR A 72 12.71 -4.63 -9.52
N LYS A 73 13.87 -5.23 -9.26
CA LYS A 73 14.86 -5.55 -10.30
C LYS A 73 15.57 -6.86 -9.99
N LYS A 74 16.12 -7.49 -11.03
CA LYS A 74 17.00 -8.66 -10.85
C LYS A 74 18.33 -8.27 -10.20
N PHE A 75 18.79 -9.06 -9.23
CA PHE A 75 20.09 -8.95 -8.60
C PHE A 75 20.68 -10.35 -8.35
N GLY A 76 21.59 -10.79 -9.23
CA GLY A 76 22.03 -12.19 -9.24
C GLY A 76 20.86 -13.13 -9.54
N ASP A 77 20.65 -14.12 -8.68
CA ASP A 77 19.53 -15.07 -8.75
C ASP A 77 18.29 -14.59 -7.97
N MET A 78 18.37 -13.41 -7.34
CA MET A 78 17.26 -12.79 -6.61
C MET A 78 16.55 -11.74 -7.46
N THR A 79 15.33 -11.41 -7.08
CA THR A 79 14.72 -10.10 -7.37
C THR A 79 14.87 -9.25 -6.12
N VAL A 80 14.98 -7.94 -6.21
CA VAL A 80 15.09 -7.07 -5.03
C VAL A 80 14.30 -5.78 -5.22
N THR A 81 13.84 -5.17 -4.13
CA THR A 81 13.27 -3.82 -4.19
C THR A 81 14.36 -2.81 -4.55
N SER A 82 14.14 -2.04 -5.61
CA SER A 82 15.03 -0.95 -6.05
C SER A 82 14.53 0.44 -5.60
N GLY A 83 13.21 0.60 -5.47
CA GLY A 83 12.62 1.85 -5.03
C GLY A 83 11.12 1.75 -4.78
N LEU A 84 10.57 2.80 -4.18
CA LEU A 84 9.16 2.95 -3.88
C LEU A 84 8.64 4.27 -4.44
N ASP A 85 7.46 4.25 -5.05
CA ASP A 85 6.66 5.45 -5.28
C ASP A 85 5.46 5.40 -4.32
N ILE A 86 5.50 6.26 -3.29
CA ILE A 86 4.46 6.33 -2.24
C ILE A 86 3.54 7.49 -2.59
N ILE A 87 2.27 7.22 -2.85
CA ILE A 87 1.34 8.17 -3.46
C ILE A 87 0.06 8.23 -2.65
N ASN A 88 -0.42 9.44 -2.31
CA ASN A 88 -1.75 9.65 -1.75
C ASN A 88 -2.40 10.86 -2.43
N GLY A 89 -3.43 10.61 -3.24
CA GLY A 89 -4.02 11.65 -4.09
C GLY A 89 -3.00 12.21 -5.08
N ASN A 90 -2.69 13.51 -4.96
CA ASN A 90 -1.68 14.16 -5.81
C ASN A 90 -0.30 14.26 -5.13
N ASP A 91 -0.19 13.93 -3.85
CA ASP A 91 1.09 13.89 -3.15
C ASP A 91 1.86 12.63 -3.56
N ARG A 92 3.17 12.76 -3.75
CA ARG A 92 4.09 11.67 -4.02
C ARG A 92 5.37 11.82 -3.21
N VAL A 93 5.91 10.70 -2.74
CA VAL A 93 7.28 10.60 -2.23
C VAL A 93 7.98 9.46 -2.97
N GLN A 94 9.14 9.75 -3.53
CA GLN A 94 9.99 8.74 -4.14
C GLN A 94 11.04 8.26 -3.14
N VAL A 95 11.21 6.95 -3.05
CA VAL A 95 12.35 6.32 -2.39
C VAL A 95 13.17 5.62 -3.46
N THR A 96 14.43 6.00 -3.60
CA THR A 96 15.32 5.44 -4.62
C THR A 96 16.54 4.77 -4.00
N GLY A 97 17.19 3.87 -4.73
CA GLY A 97 18.48 3.30 -4.29
C GLY A 97 18.38 2.33 -3.12
N ILE A 98 17.21 1.73 -2.86
CA ILE A 98 17.05 0.67 -1.84
C ILE A 98 17.90 -0.55 -2.20
N ASP A 99 18.14 -0.73 -3.48
CA ASP A 99 19.01 -1.75 -4.03
C ASP A 99 20.52 -1.47 -3.86
N ALA A 100 20.89 -0.24 -3.53
CA ALA A 100 22.27 0.19 -3.37
C ALA A 100 22.62 0.59 -1.91
N GLY A 101 21.66 0.52 -0.99
CA GLY A 101 21.82 0.86 0.42
C GLY A 101 20.48 1.02 1.12
N LYS A 102 20.40 1.77 2.23
CA LYS A 102 19.14 2.07 2.95
C LYS A 102 18.11 2.83 2.09
N GLY A 103 18.48 3.30 0.91
CA GLY A 103 17.64 4.15 0.07
C GLY A 103 17.70 5.63 0.43
N GLN A 104 17.25 6.46 -0.50
CA GLN A 104 17.17 7.91 -0.39
C GLN A 104 15.71 8.33 -0.53
N VAL A 105 15.19 8.99 0.50
CA VAL A 105 13.80 9.45 0.56
C VAL A 105 13.73 10.88 0.04
N GLY A 106 12.94 11.07 -1.01
CA GLY A 106 12.68 12.38 -1.62
C GLY A 106 11.77 13.26 -0.78
N GLN A 107 11.60 14.49 -1.24
CA GLN A 107 10.58 15.39 -0.68
C GLN A 107 9.18 15.01 -1.19
N VAL A 108 8.14 15.54 -0.54
CA VAL A 108 6.78 15.44 -1.07
C VAL A 108 6.65 16.30 -2.33
N THR A 109 6.21 15.70 -3.43
CA THR A 109 5.92 16.36 -4.71
C THR A 109 4.42 16.29 -5.03
N GLY A 110 3.96 17.13 -5.96
CA GLY A 110 2.55 17.26 -6.35
C GLY A 110 2.22 16.61 -7.70
N ASP A 111 2.83 15.48 -8.02
CA ASP A 111 2.73 14.77 -9.30
C ASP A 111 2.23 13.32 -9.16
N GLY A 112 1.62 12.98 -8.01
CA GLY A 112 1.19 11.61 -7.69
C GLY A 112 0.24 10.99 -8.71
N LYS A 113 -0.71 11.76 -9.25
CA LYS A 113 -1.64 11.25 -10.28
C LYS A 113 -0.93 10.87 -11.57
N LEU A 114 0.00 11.71 -12.02
CA LEU A 114 0.80 11.44 -13.21
C LEU A 114 1.71 10.22 -13.00
N ALA A 115 2.29 10.08 -11.81
CA ALA A 115 3.11 8.92 -11.47
C ALA A 115 2.28 7.62 -11.45
N LEU A 116 1.03 7.65 -10.97
CA LEU A 116 0.12 6.51 -11.02
C LEU A 116 -0.22 6.10 -12.45
N GLU A 117 -0.46 7.06 -13.35
CA GLU A 117 -0.71 6.78 -14.78
C GLU A 117 0.45 6.02 -15.44
N GLN A 118 1.67 6.24 -14.97
CA GLN A 118 2.88 5.64 -15.54
C GLN A 118 3.24 4.29 -14.93
N TYR A 119 2.63 3.94 -13.79
CA TYR A 119 2.99 2.73 -13.07
C TYR A 119 2.19 1.53 -13.57
N ALA A 120 2.91 0.48 -13.98
CA ALA A 120 2.32 -0.80 -14.35
C ALA A 120 2.58 -1.83 -13.24
N ALA A 121 1.66 -1.90 -12.29
CA ALA A 121 1.67 -2.93 -11.26
C ALA A 121 1.33 -4.29 -11.89
N ASN A 122 2.03 -5.36 -11.50
CA ASN A 122 1.62 -6.72 -11.83
C ASN A 122 0.66 -7.28 -10.78
N GLU A 123 0.79 -6.87 -9.53
CA GLU A 123 -0.01 -7.36 -8.41
C GLU A 123 -0.49 -6.17 -7.56
N LEU A 124 -1.79 -6.14 -7.24
CA LEU A 124 -2.38 -5.15 -6.34
C LEU A 124 -2.74 -5.83 -5.03
N LEU A 125 -2.01 -5.49 -3.98
CA LEU A 125 -2.19 -6.02 -2.63
C LEU A 125 -2.89 -4.99 -1.78
N VAL A 126 -4.03 -5.38 -1.24
CA VAL A 126 -4.93 -4.46 -0.56
C VAL A 126 -4.99 -4.84 0.91
N MET A 127 -4.62 -3.90 1.78
CA MET A 127 -4.57 -4.12 3.22
C MET A 127 -5.96 -4.47 3.80
N GLY A 128 -5.95 -5.36 4.78
CA GLY A 128 -7.10 -5.73 5.61
C GLY A 128 -7.38 -4.72 6.72
N GLU A 129 -7.79 -5.23 7.88
CA GLU A 129 -8.06 -4.43 9.08
C GLU A 129 -6.78 -3.85 9.69
N THR A 130 -5.71 -4.63 9.67
CA THR A 130 -4.42 -4.30 10.27
C THR A 130 -3.31 -4.35 9.21
N ALA A 131 -2.16 -3.74 9.53
CA ALA A 131 -0.99 -3.69 8.66
C ALA A 131 -0.19 -5.00 8.61
N ASP A 132 -0.76 -6.10 9.08
CA ASP A 132 -0.31 -7.48 8.95
C ASP A 132 -1.31 -8.37 8.19
N ASP A 133 -2.35 -7.79 7.57
CA ASP A 133 -3.30 -8.52 6.73
C ASP A 133 -3.29 -7.98 5.30
N TRP A 134 -3.02 -8.84 4.30
CA TRP A 134 -3.06 -8.45 2.89
C TRP A 134 -3.97 -9.33 2.06
N SER A 135 -4.69 -8.71 1.13
CA SER A 135 -5.51 -9.41 0.15
C SER A 135 -4.99 -9.23 -1.26
N TYR A 136 -5.15 -10.28 -2.06
CA TYR A 136 -5.03 -10.23 -3.51
C TYR A 136 -6.32 -10.78 -4.11
N SER A 137 -6.98 -10.01 -4.97
CA SER A 137 -8.22 -10.44 -5.62
C SER A 137 -9.37 -10.74 -4.63
N GLY A 138 -9.43 -10.02 -3.51
CA GLY A 138 -10.44 -10.18 -2.45
C GLY A 138 -10.14 -11.29 -1.44
N LYS A 139 -9.06 -12.03 -1.65
CA LYS A 139 -8.70 -13.17 -0.82
C LYS A 139 -7.44 -12.88 -0.03
N GLU A 140 -7.44 -13.30 1.22
CA GLU A 140 -6.28 -13.22 2.09
C GLU A 140 -5.08 -13.92 1.46
N VAL A 141 -3.92 -13.28 1.49
CA VAL A 141 -2.64 -13.88 1.12
C VAL A 141 -2.16 -14.68 2.31
N VAL A 142 -2.11 -16.00 2.19
CA VAL A 142 -1.72 -16.91 3.28
C VAL A 142 -0.36 -17.57 3.02
N GLY A 143 0.36 -17.14 1.99
CA GLY A 143 1.62 -17.72 1.57
C GLY A 143 1.97 -17.42 0.11
N SER A 144 3.04 -18.03 -0.37
CA SER A 144 3.48 -17.98 -1.77
C SER A 144 4.01 -19.35 -2.26
N GLU A 145 4.18 -19.48 -3.57
CA GLU A 145 4.87 -20.58 -4.24
C GLU A 145 5.96 -20.05 -5.18
N GLY A 146 6.97 -20.88 -5.47
CA GLY A 146 8.08 -20.51 -6.37
C GLY A 146 8.93 -19.35 -5.84
N GLY A 147 8.94 -19.11 -4.53
CA GLY A 147 9.59 -17.92 -3.94
C GLY A 147 8.90 -16.61 -4.32
N GLY A 148 7.58 -16.62 -4.59
CA GLY A 148 6.81 -15.42 -4.91
C GLY A 148 6.41 -15.28 -6.38
N ASP A 149 6.52 -16.35 -7.17
CA ASP A 149 5.98 -16.39 -8.54
C ASP A 149 4.45 -16.33 -8.54
N SER A 150 3.83 -16.92 -7.51
CA SER A 150 2.40 -16.88 -7.25
C SER A 150 2.08 -16.82 -5.76
N LEU A 151 0.95 -16.18 -5.44
CA LEU A 151 0.43 -16.05 -4.08
C LEU A 151 -0.53 -17.21 -3.78
N LYS A 152 -0.44 -17.75 -2.57
CA LYS A 152 -1.43 -18.67 -2.02
C LYS A 152 -2.54 -17.86 -1.39
N LEU A 153 -3.78 -18.17 -1.75
CA LEU A 153 -4.95 -17.42 -1.32
C LEU A 153 -5.80 -18.27 -0.38
N GLY A 154 -6.20 -17.65 0.72
CA GLY A 154 -7.09 -18.21 1.72
C GLY A 154 -8.56 -17.86 1.45
N SER A 155 -9.27 -17.60 2.54
CA SER A 155 -10.66 -17.15 2.48
C SER A 155 -10.74 -15.67 2.09
N ASP A 156 -11.94 -15.15 1.98
CA ASP A 156 -12.13 -13.71 1.78
C ASP A 156 -11.60 -12.96 3.01
N LEU A 157 -10.75 -11.96 2.79
CA LEU A 157 -10.11 -11.21 3.87
C LEU A 157 -11.15 -10.33 4.57
N LYS A 158 -11.16 -10.35 5.90
CA LYS A 158 -11.98 -9.41 6.68
C LYS A 158 -11.38 -8.01 6.58
N ARG A 159 -12.24 -7.04 6.28
CA ARG A 159 -11.88 -5.61 6.29
C ARG A 159 -12.71 -4.92 7.35
N SER A 160 -12.06 -4.22 8.27
CA SER A 160 -12.79 -3.39 9.24
C SER A 160 -13.32 -2.14 8.57
N GLY A 161 -14.47 -1.67 9.08
CA GLY A 161 -15.05 -0.40 8.68
C GLY A 161 -14.09 0.74 9.02
N LEU A 162 -13.48 1.33 8.00
CA LEU A 162 -12.66 2.53 8.10
C LEU A 162 -13.27 3.57 9.06
N ALA A 163 -12.52 3.96 10.09
CA ALA A 163 -12.89 5.10 10.92
C ALA A 163 -12.94 6.36 10.03
N ALA A 164 -14.11 6.99 10.03
CA ALA A 164 -14.44 8.14 9.19
C ALA A 164 -13.68 9.40 9.64
N SER A 165 -12.49 9.61 9.10
CA SER A 165 -11.90 10.94 8.96
C SER A 165 -11.32 11.11 7.56
N ASP A 166 -12.21 11.40 6.62
CA ASP A 166 -11.97 11.92 5.26
C ASP A 166 -10.84 11.32 4.37
N PRO A 167 -10.81 10.00 4.04
CA PRO A 167 -9.93 9.44 3.00
C PRO A 167 -10.62 9.02 1.67
N MET A 168 -11.96 9.07 1.58
CA MET A 168 -12.73 8.44 0.47
C MET A 168 -12.79 9.20 -0.86
N THR A 169 -12.43 10.47 -0.87
CA THR A 169 -12.29 11.24 -2.12
C THR A 169 -11.13 10.74 -2.99
N ASN A 170 -10.15 10.03 -2.42
CA ASN A 170 -9.01 9.53 -3.18
C ASN A 170 -9.26 8.17 -3.83
N LEU A 171 -9.85 7.18 -3.15
CA LEU A 171 -10.00 5.81 -3.69
C LEU A 171 -10.93 5.72 -4.92
N SER A 172 -12.05 6.45 -4.94
CA SER A 172 -12.93 6.53 -6.11
C SER A 172 -12.26 7.21 -7.31
N SER A 173 -11.38 8.19 -7.05
CA SER A 173 -10.59 8.86 -8.09
C SER A 173 -9.45 8.01 -8.65
N LEU A 174 -9.12 6.88 -8.00
CA LEU A 174 -8.07 5.95 -8.41
C LEU A 174 -8.56 4.85 -9.37
N ILE A 175 -9.88 4.65 -9.47
CA ILE A 175 -10.50 3.64 -10.36
C ILE A 175 -10.04 3.77 -11.83
N PRO A 176 -9.95 4.97 -12.44
CA PRO A 176 -9.46 5.13 -13.82
C PRO A 176 -7.95 4.89 -13.99
N TYR A 177 -7.18 4.93 -12.90
CA TYR A 177 -5.72 4.74 -12.93
C TYR A 177 -5.37 3.26 -12.72
N LEU A 178 -6.11 2.58 -11.85
CA LEU A 178 -6.01 1.13 -11.68
C LEU A 178 -6.48 0.37 -12.94
N SER A 179 -7.26 1.00 -13.83
CA SER A 179 -7.69 0.41 -15.11
C SER A 179 -6.62 0.30 -16.20
N GLN A 180 -5.37 0.71 -15.93
CA GLN A 180 -4.25 0.59 -16.88
C GLN A 180 -3.25 -0.53 -16.53
N ALA A 181 -3.40 -1.16 -15.36
CA ALA A 181 -2.52 -2.23 -14.88
C ALA A 181 -3.18 -3.63 -15.07
N GLY A 182 -2.86 -4.35 -16.15
CA GLY A 182 -3.15 -5.80 -16.26
C GLY A 182 -4.61 -6.25 -16.09
N ASP A 183 -4.85 -7.51 -15.67
CA ASP A 183 -6.19 -8.10 -15.54
C ASP A 183 -6.97 -7.38 -14.41
N LEU A 184 -7.86 -6.46 -14.80
CA LEU A 184 -8.46 -5.42 -13.96
C LEU A 184 -9.54 -5.91 -12.99
N LYS A 185 -10.10 -7.08 -13.23
CA LYS A 185 -11.29 -7.56 -12.51
C LYS A 185 -11.07 -7.74 -11.00
N PRO A 186 -9.93 -8.26 -10.54
CA PRO A 186 -9.75 -8.51 -9.12
C PRO A 186 -9.49 -7.22 -8.32
N ALA A 187 -8.63 -6.34 -8.84
CA ALA A 187 -8.35 -5.01 -8.27
C ALA A 187 -9.62 -4.14 -8.16
N LEU A 188 -10.46 -4.14 -9.20
CA LEU A 188 -11.73 -3.40 -9.17
C LEU A 188 -12.72 -3.99 -8.16
N ASN A 189 -12.75 -5.31 -8.01
CA ASN A 189 -13.58 -5.94 -6.98
C ASN A 189 -13.10 -5.57 -5.57
N ASP A 190 -11.79 -5.51 -5.37
CA ASP A 190 -11.19 -5.11 -4.10
C ASP A 190 -11.48 -3.65 -3.74
N VAL A 191 -11.27 -2.74 -4.68
CA VAL A 191 -11.56 -1.31 -4.48
C VAL A 191 -13.06 -1.08 -4.32
N ALA A 192 -13.91 -1.76 -5.10
CA ALA A 192 -15.37 -1.66 -4.95
C ALA A 192 -15.86 -2.21 -3.61
N GLN A 193 -15.25 -3.27 -3.08
CA GLN A 193 -15.56 -3.77 -1.74
C GLN A 193 -15.14 -2.78 -0.65
N MET A 194 -13.98 -2.12 -0.77
CA MET A 194 -13.58 -1.04 0.14
C MET A 194 -14.58 0.12 0.14
N LEU A 195 -15.04 0.54 -1.04
CA LEU A 195 -16.05 1.61 -1.17
C LEU A 195 -17.39 1.22 -0.51
N ARG A 196 -17.87 -0.02 -0.70
CA ARG A 196 -19.13 -0.50 -0.12
C ARG A 196 -19.11 -0.60 1.41
N VAL A 197 -17.98 -0.99 2.00
CA VAL A 197 -17.84 -1.10 3.46
C VAL A 197 -17.91 0.27 4.13
N TYR A 198 -17.45 1.33 3.46
CA TYR A 198 -17.52 2.71 3.96
C TYR A 198 -18.92 3.33 3.87
N ASP A 199 -19.61 3.14 2.74
CA ASP A 199 -20.99 3.64 2.58
C ASP A 199 -21.96 3.02 3.60
N ALA A 200 -21.60 1.88 4.19
CA ALA A 200 -22.36 1.20 5.23
C ALA A 200 -22.10 1.73 6.67
N GLN A 201 -21.12 2.61 6.88
CA GLN A 201 -20.85 3.19 8.21
C GLN A 201 -21.70 4.45 8.48
N PRO A 202 -22.27 4.62 9.69
CA PRO A 202 -22.91 5.86 10.06
C PRO A 202 -21.86 6.99 10.10
N GLN A 203 -21.99 7.94 9.17
CA GLN A 203 -21.09 9.09 9.07
C GLN A 203 -21.10 9.88 10.40
N PRO A 204 -19.95 10.25 10.97
CA PRO A 204 -19.92 11.09 12.15
C PRO A 204 -20.57 12.44 11.81
N PHE A 205 -21.49 12.85 12.68
CA PHE A 205 -22.24 14.09 12.62
C PHE A 205 -21.26 15.27 12.44
N ARG A 206 -21.25 15.92 11.27
CA ARG A 206 -20.40 17.09 11.03
C ARG A 206 -20.84 18.23 11.94
N LEU A 207 -19.94 18.67 12.82
CA LEU A 207 -20.11 19.79 13.75
C LEU A 207 -20.25 21.18 13.09
N GLN A 208 -20.49 21.25 11.77
CA GLN A 208 -20.64 22.52 11.04
C GLN A 208 -22.09 23.01 10.94
N ASP A 209 -23.09 22.22 11.35
CA ASP A 209 -24.52 22.61 11.26
C ASP A 209 -25.07 23.36 12.49
N GLN A 210 -24.23 23.84 13.42
CA GLN A 210 -24.67 24.64 14.57
C GLN A 210 -24.33 26.14 14.51
N LEU A 211 -23.85 26.64 13.37
CA LEU A 211 -23.73 28.09 13.14
C LEU A 211 -24.72 28.57 12.08
N SER A 212 -25.99 28.24 12.26
CA SER A 212 -27.11 28.92 11.58
C SER A 212 -28.43 28.72 12.32
N ARG A 213 -28.53 29.20 13.56
CA ARG A 213 -29.81 29.58 14.20
C ARG A 213 -29.60 30.78 15.10
#